data_AF-A0AA42GUI9-F1
#
_entry.id   AF-A0AA42GUI9-F1
#
_cell.length_a   1.000
_cell.length_b   1.000
_cell.length_c   1.000
_cell.angle_alpha   90.00
_cell.angle_beta   90.00
_cell.angle_gamma   90.00
#
_symmetry.space_group_name_H-M   'P 1'
#
loop_
_entity.id
_entity.type
_entity.pdbx_description
1 polymer ?
#
loop_
_entity_poly.entity_id
_entity_poly.type
_entity_poly.pdbx_seq_one_letter_code
_entity_poly.pdbx_strand_id
1 'polypeptide(L)'
;AHYWGRMAQVCGHRVVLLHPRYVRPYRRRNKTDRNDCDAILEAARCRGIHPVPVKSHEQQQLQQLHNLRETWKRSRVQRINLLRGILREMGIEAPITTAAFLRVACELLERSALRGALQVVLGEINLYEQSMHECEAQLAGWHAEDEIVRKLDEVSGIGLLTASALKT
;
A
#
# COMPACT_ATOMS: atom_id res chain seq x y z
N ALA A 1 5.96 -11.97 -10.60
CA ALA A 1 6.60 -11.53 -11.85
C ALA A 1 8.08 -11.18 -11.65
N HIS A 2 8.42 -10.20 -10.82
CA HIS A 2 9.81 -9.68 -10.73
C HIS A 2 10.86 -10.71 -10.27
N TYR A 3 10.56 -11.54 -9.27
CA TYR A 3 11.47 -12.62 -8.85
C TYR A 3 11.87 -13.53 -10.02
N TRP A 4 10.88 -14.09 -10.73
CA TRP A 4 11.12 -14.94 -11.88
C TRP A 4 11.78 -14.20 -13.05
N GLY A 5 11.45 -12.92 -13.24
CA GLY A 5 12.13 -12.08 -14.22
C GLY A 5 13.62 -11.96 -13.94
N ARG A 6 14.01 -11.70 -12.68
CA ARG A 6 15.43 -11.65 -12.29
C ARG A 6 16.11 -13.02 -12.48
N MET A 7 15.46 -14.10 -12.05
CA MET A 7 16.00 -15.45 -12.24
C MET A 7 16.23 -15.79 -13.72
N ALA A 8 15.26 -15.48 -14.59
CA ALA A 8 15.40 -15.73 -16.02
C ALA A 8 16.50 -14.87 -16.66
N GLN A 9 16.67 -13.61 -16.22
CA GLN A 9 17.78 -12.76 -16.66
C GLN A 9 19.14 -13.33 -16.25
N VAL A 10 19.27 -13.87 -15.03
CA VAL A 10 20.50 -14.55 -14.57
C VAL A 10 20.82 -15.76 -15.45
N CYS A 11 19.81 -16.49 -15.93
CA CYS A 11 19.98 -17.58 -16.89
C CYS A 11 20.25 -17.11 -18.34
N GLY A 12 20.43 -15.81 -18.60
CA GLY A 12 20.73 -15.27 -19.93
C GLY A 12 19.49 -15.03 -20.81
N HIS A 13 18.28 -15.14 -20.27
CA HIS A 13 17.07 -14.87 -21.04
C HIS A 13 16.74 -13.38 -21.11
N ARG A 14 16.30 -12.93 -22.29
CA ARG A 14 15.66 -11.64 -22.45
C ARG A 14 14.25 -11.69 -21.88
N VAL A 15 14.01 -10.94 -20.81
CA VAL A 15 12.69 -10.87 -20.14
C VAL A 15 11.94 -9.63 -20.57
N VAL A 16 10.65 -9.81 -20.91
CA VAL A 16 9.70 -8.74 -21.19
C VAL A 16 8.52 -8.90 -20.25
N LEU A 17 8.29 -7.91 -19.38
CA LEU A 17 7.11 -7.87 -18.52
C LEU A 17 6.08 -6.88 -19.09
N LEU A 18 4.82 -7.28 -19.11
CA LEU A 18 3.70 -6.43 -19.52
C LEU A 18 2.84 -6.09 -18.31
N HIS A 19 2.34 -4.86 -18.23
CA HIS A 19 1.48 -4.45 -17.12
C HIS A 19 0.13 -5.20 -17.18
N PRO A 20 -0.33 -5.85 -16.09
CA PRO A 20 -1.53 -6.70 -16.11
C PRO A 20 -2.80 -5.98 -16.60
N ARG A 21 -2.94 -4.68 -16.29
CA ARG A 21 -4.08 -3.86 -16.74
C ARG A 21 -4.15 -3.74 -18.27
N TYR A 22 -3.00 -3.76 -18.96
CA TYR A 22 -2.96 -3.70 -20.42
C TYR A 22 -3.08 -5.07 -21.06
N VAL A 23 -2.75 -6.16 -20.34
CA VAL A 23 -2.97 -7.53 -20.82
C VAL A 23 -4.44 -7.94 -20.68
N ARG A 24 -5.12 -7.52 -19.61
CA ARG A 24 -6.51 -7.91 -19.29
C ARG A 24 -7.50 -7.80 -20.47
N PRO A 25 -7.51 -6.73 -21.28
CA PRO A 25 -8.41 -6.60 -22.44
C PRO A 25 -8.23 -7.69 -23.51
N TYR A 26 -7.06 -8.33 -23.58
CA TYR A 26 -6.76 -9.36 -24.59
C TYR A 26 -7.21 -10.76 -24.18
N ARG A 27 -7.60 -10.96 -22.92
CA ARG A 27 -8.07 -12.27 -22.45
C ARG A 27 -9.48 -12.57 -22.95
N ARG A 28 -9.58 -13.56 -23.81
CA ARG A 28 -10.86 -14.09 -24.30
C ARG A 28 -11.40 -15.11 -23.30
N ARG A 29 -12.68 -14.99 -22.93
CA ARG A 29 -13.40 -15.91 -22.01
C ARG A 29 -12.84 -15.90 -20.56
N ASN A 30 -13.29 -16.89 -19.79
CA ASN A 30 -12.88 -17.09 -18.39
C ASN A 30 -11.38 -17.35 -18.25
N LYS A 31 -10.87 -17.09 -17.05
CA LYS A 31 -9.47 -17.29 -16.71
C LYS A 31 -9.10 -18.78 -16.78
N THR A 32 -8.13 -19.09 -17.63
CA THR A 32 -7.43 -20.38 -17.72
C THR A 32 -5.98 -20.09 -18.08
N ASP A 33 -5.05 -20.99 -17.79
CA ASP A 33 -3.63 -20.79 -18.12
C ASP A 33 -3.42 -20.60 -19.63
N ARG A 34 -4.17 -21.34 -20.46
CA ARG A 34 -4.18 -21.18 -21.92
C ARG A 34 -4.62 -19.77 -22.32
N ASN A 35 -5.77 -19.30 -21.81
CA ASN A 35 -6.31 -18.00 -22.19
C ASN A 35 -5.43 -16.84 -21.69
N ASP A 36 -4.79 -17.00 -20.52
CA ASP A 36 -3.85 -16.02 -20.00
C ASP A 36 -2.56 -15.97 -20.85
N CYS A 37 -2.06 -17.13 -21.31
CA CYS A 37 -0.93 -17.21 -22.24
C CYS A 37 -1.23 -16.52 -23.58
N ASP A 38 -2.38 -16.83 -24.20
CA ASP A 38 -2.81 -16.22 -25.46
C ASP A 38 -2.96 -14.71 -25.32
N ALA A 39 -3.52 -14.23 -24.19
CA ALA A 39 -3.65 -12.81 -23.90
C ALA A 39 -2.30 -12.10 -23.79
N ILE A 40 -1.31 -12.71 -23.13
CA ILE A 40 0.04 -12.16 -22.99
C ILE A 40 0.73 -12.10 -24.36
N LEU A 41 0.63 -13.16 -25.15
CA LEU A 41 1.22 -13.23 -26.50
C LEU A 41 0.64 -12.17 -27.42
N GLU A 42 -0.67 -11.95 -27.38
CA GLU A 42 -1.32 -10.95 -28.22
C GLU A 42 -1.02 -9.53 -27.74
N ALA A 43 -1.06 -9.28 -26.42
CA ALA A 43 -0.68 -7.99 -25.85
C ALA A 43 0.77 -7.62 -26.19
N ALA A 44 1.69 -8.59 -26.21
CA ALA A 44 3.10 -8.36 -26.55
C ALA A 44 3.32 -7.86 -28.00
N ARG A 45 2.37 -8.10 -28.91
CA ARG A 45 2.42 -7.62 -30.30
C ARG A 45 1.96 -6.18 -30.46
N CYS A 46 1.22 -5.66 -29.47
CA CYS A 46 0.67 -4.31 -29.52
C CYS A 46 1.76 -3.26 -29.30
N ARG A 47 2.07 -2.46 -30.34
CA ARG A 47 3.08 -1.39 -30.28
C ARG A 47 2.79 -0.33 -29.20
N GLY A 48 1.53 -0.15 -28.81
CA GLY A 48 1.14 0.81 -27.77
C GLY A 48 1.42 0.36 -26.34
N ILE A 49 1.67 -0.94 -26.12
CA ILE A 49 1.93 -1.49 -24.78
C ILE A 49 3.42 -1.45 -24.52
N HIS A 50 3.83 -0.54 -23.64
CA HIS A 50 5.22 -0.40 -23.24
C HIS A 50 5.55 -1.46 -22.18
N PRO A 51 6.65 -2.23 -22.34
CA PRO A 51 7.12 -3.13 -21.31
C PRO A 51 7.44 -2.41 -20.01
N VAL A 52 7.20 -3.09 -18.89
CA VAL A 52 7.64 -2.61 -17.58
C VAL A 52 8.98 -3.26 -17.21
N PRO A 53 9.90 -2.52 -16.57
CA PRO A 53 11.18 -3.08 -16.18
C PRO A 53 11.03 -4.19 -15.13
N VAL A 54 11.98 -5.12 -15.12
CA VAL A 54 12.14 -6.06 -14.01
C VAL A 54 12.71 -5.27 -12.83
N LYS A 55 11.90 -5.02 -11.80
CA LYS A 55 12.34 -4.37 -10.57
C LYS A 55 13.51 -5.12 -9.93
N SER A 56 14.49 -4.37 -9.43
CA SER A 56 15.54 -4.89 -8.56
C SER A 56 14.94 -5.42 -7.25
N HIS A 57 15.74 -6.12 -6.44
CA HIS A 57 15.30 -6.56 -5.13
C HIS A 57 14.92 -5.37 -4.24
N GLU A 58 15.78 -4.35 -4.22
CA GLU A 58 15.62 -3.11 -3.46
C GLU A 58 14.34 -2.35 -3.88
N GLN A 59 14.13 -2.13 -5.19
CA GLN A 59 12.91 -1.50 -5.71
C GLN A 59 11.65 -2.28 -5.33
N GLN A 60 11.72 -3.62 -5.35
CA GLN A 60 10.60 -4.44 -4.95
C GLN A 60 10.31 -4.32 -3.45
N GLN A 61 11.34 -4.23 -2.60
CA GLN A 61 11.20 -4.03 -1.14
C GLN A 61 10.60 -2.66 -0.83
N LEU A 62 11.11 -1.59 -1.42
CA LEU A 62 10.56 -0.23 -1.27
C LEU A 62 9.08 -0.18 -1.68
N GLN A 63 8.73 -0.81 -2.80
CA GLN A 63 7.33 -0.91 -3.23
C GLN A 63 6.46 -1.65 -2.20
N GLN A 64 6.98 -2.72 -1.58
CA GLN A 64 6.24 -3.42 -0.52
C GLN A 64 6.07 -2.55 0.73
N LEU A 65 7.08 -1.77 1.09
CA LEU A 65 7.04 -0.87 2.23
C LEU A 65 5.92 0.17 2.05
N HIS A 66 5.81 0.78 0.86
CA HIS A 66 4.68 1.64 0.50
C HIS A 66 3.32 0.93 0.59
N ASN A 67 3.23 -0.31 0.10
CA ASN A 67 1.98 -1.08 0.15
C ASN A 67 1.56 -1.43 1.58
N LEU A 68 2.51 -1.75 2.45
CA LEU A 68 2.27 -2.01 3.88
C LEU A 68 1.71 -0.76 4.55
N ARG A 69 2.35 0.40 4.33
CA ARG A 69 1.88 1.69 4.86
C ARG A 69 0.45 2.01 4.44
N GLU A 70 0.15 1.92 3.15
CA GLU A 70 -1.21 2.18 2.64
C GLU A 70 -2.23 1.14 3.15
N THR A 71 -1.80 -0.07 3.46
CA THR A 71 -2.66 -1.07 4.10
C THR A 71 -2.94 -0.72 5.55
N TRP A 72 -1.93 -0.36 6.35
CA TRP A 72 -2.11 0.10 7.73
C TRP A 72 -2.96 1.36 7.82
N LYS A 73 -2.78 2.32 6.90
CA LYS A 73 -3.62 3.52 6.80
C LYS A 73 -5.10 3.16 6.65
N ARG A 74 -5.42 2.26 5.70
CA ARG A 74 -6.79 1.79 5.47
C ARG A 74 -7.34 1.03 6.68
N SER A 75 -6.55 0.14 7.26
CA SER A 75 -6.93 -0.61 8.47
C SER A 75 -7.21 0.31 9.65
N ARG A 76 -6.38 1.34 9.88
CA ARG A 76 -6.58 2.34 10.93
C ARG A 76 -7.91 3.07 10.77
N VAL A 77 -8.23 3.54 9.55
CA VAL A 77 -9.52 4.18 9.26
C VAL A 77 -10.68 3.22 9.50
N GLN A 78 -10.56 1.97 9.09
CA GLN A 78 -11.56 0.94 9.33
C GLN A 78 -11.81 0.73 10.84
N ARG A 79 -10.76 0.63 11.65
CA ARG A 79 -10.87 0.45 13.11
C ARG A 79 -11.46 1.67 13.81
N ILE A 80 -11.09 2.87 13.40
CA ILE A 80 -11.69 4.12 13.90
C ILE A 80 -13.20 4.13 13.64
N ASN A 81 -13.61 3.77 12.42
CA ASN A 81 -15.02 3.74 12.04
C ASN A 81 -15.79 2.65 12.80
N LEU A 82 -15.18 1.48 13.01
CA LEU A 82 -15.74 0.41 13.85
C LEU A 82 -15.99 0.90 15.27
N LEU A 83 -14.99 1.51 15.92
CA LEU A 83 -15.11 1.99 17.30
C LEU A 83 -16.22 3.04 17.43
N ARG A 84 -16.27 3.99 16.48
CA ARG A 84 -17.34 5.01 16.43
C ARG A 84 -18.73 4.41 16.18
N GLY A 85 -18.82 3.41 15.32
CA GLY A 85 -20.07 2.71 15.03
C GLY A 85 -20.65 2.06 16.28
N ILE A 86 -19.82 1.28 16.99
CA ILE A 86 -20.24 0.60 18.22
C ILE A 86 -20.63 1.60 19.30
N LEU A 87 -19.83 2.66 19.51
CA LEU A 87 -20.17 3.70 20.50
C LEU A 87 -21.51 4.38 20.16
N ARG A 88 -21.77 4.66 18.88
CA ARG A 88 -23.05 5.23 18.43
C ARG A 88 -24.23 4.30 18.68
N GLU A 89 -24.09 3.00 18.42
CA GLU A 89 -25.14 1.99 18.70
C GLU A 89 -25.49 1.93 20.18
N MET A 90 -24.53 2.27 21.05
CA MET A 90 -24.73 2.37 22.50
C MET A 90 -25.23 3.75 22.98
N GLY A 91 -25.53 4.68 22.07
CA GLY A 91 -25.95 6.04 22.41
C GLY A 91 -24.83 6.93 22.97
N ILE A 92 -23.57 6.54 22.80
CA ILE A 92 -22.40 7.33 23.24
C ILE A 92 -21.97 8.24 22.10
N GLU A 93 -22.17 9.54 22.26
CA GLU A 93 -21.75 10.54 21.29
C GLU A 93 -20.21 10.69 21.29
N ALA A 94 -19.63 10.75 20.09
CA ALA A 94 -18.20 10.80 19.87
C ALA A 94 -17.82 12.02 19.00
N PRO A 95 -16.67 12.67 19.23
CA PRO A 95 -16.22 13.80 18.42
C PRO A 95 -16.07 13.47 16.93
N ILE A 96 -16.40 14.45 16.09
CA ILE A 96 -16.39 14.33 14.62
C ILE A 96 -14.97 14.12 14.09
N THR A 97 -14.01 14.94 14.53
CA THR A 97 -12.64 14.83 14.02
C THR A 97 -11.92 13.64 14.66
N THR A 98 -11.14 12.90 13.86
CA THR A 98 -10.39 11.74 14.35
C THR A 98 -9.45 12.12 15.48
N ALA A 99 -8.77 13.26 15.40
CA ALA A 99 -7.89 13.73 16.46
C ALA A 99 -8.63 13.99 17.77
N ALA A 100 -9.78 14.67 17.73
CA ALA A 100 -10.58 14.90 18.94
C ALA A 100 -11.13 13.59 19.51
N PHE A 101 -11.58 12.69 18.65
CA PHE A 101 -12.08 11.39 19.06
C PHE A 101 -11.02 10.55 19.79
N LEU A 102 -9.83 10.42 19.22
CA LEU A 102 -8.77 9.60 19.83
C LEU A 102 -8.29 10.17 21.17
N ARG A 103 -8.33 11.49 21.37
CA ARG A 103 -8.00 12.11 22.67
C ARG A 103 -8.93 11.69 23.80
N VAL A 104 -10.21 11.50 23.51
CA VAL A 104 -11.24 11.14 24.50
C VAL A 104 -11.65 9.67 24.42
N ALA A 105 -11.06 8.89 23.50
CA ALA A 105 -11.53 7.54 23.19
C ALA A 105 -11.55 6.66 24.45
N CYS A 106 -10.47 6.65 25.23
CA CYS A 106 -10.39 5.88 26.48
C CYS A 106 -11.56 6.21 27.42
N GLU A 107 -11.87 7.49 27.63
CA GLU A 107 -12.98 7.94 28.49
C GLU A 107 -14.34 7.49 27.95
N LEU A 108 -14.54 7.56 26.63
CA LEU A 108 -15.79 7.09 26.00
C LEU A 108 -15.96 5.58 26.16
N LEU A 109 -14.87 4.81 26.09
CA LEU A 109 -14.91 3.35 26.26
C LEU A 109 -15.32 2.94 27.68
N GLU A 110 -15.02 3.74 28.71
CA GLU A 110 -15.44 3.48 30.10
C GLU A 110 -16.97 3.39 30.25
N ARG A 111 -17.70 4.07 29.37
CA ARG A 111 -19.17 4.14 29.39
C ARG A 111 -19.83 2.93 28.74
N SER A 112 -19.03 1.98 28.23
CA SER A 112 -19.49 0.78 27.53
C SER A 112 -19.22 -0.48 28.34
N ALA A 113 -20.22 -1.39 28.40
CA ALA A 113 -20.02 -2.74 28.91
C ALA A 113 -19.02 -3.57 28.07
N LEU A 114 -18.73 -3.14 26.83
CA LEU A 114 -17.77 -3.78 25.92
C LEU A 114 -16.35 -3.19 26.02
N ARG A 115 -16.08 -2.38 27.05
CA ARG A 115 -14.80 -1.67 27.26
C ARG A 115 -13.57 -2.51 26.90
N GLY A 116 -13.45 -3.73 27.42
CA GLY A 116 -12.27 -4.57 27.19
C GLY A 116 -12.05 -4.92 25.72
N ALA A 117 -13.11 -5.28 24.99
CA ALA A 117 -13.03 -5.56 23.55
C ALA A 117 -12.73 -4.29 22.74
N LEU A 118 -13.33 -3.17 23.11
CA LEU A 118 -13.09 -1.89 22.44
C LEU A 118 -11.70 -1.33 22.70
N GLN A 119 -11.10 -1.62 23.86
CA GLN A 119 -9.71 -1.27 24.16
C GLN A 119 -8.73 -2.01 23.24
N VAL A 120 -9.01 -3.27 22.87
CA VAL A 120 -8.21 -4.00 21.86
C VAL A 120 -8.26 -3.28 20.52
N VAL A 121 -9.45 -2.87 20.07
CA VAL A 121 -9.61 -2.12 18.81
C VAL A 121 -8.87 -0.78 18.86
N LEU A 122 -8.90 -0.07 20.00
CA LEU A 122 -8.11 1.15 20.18
C LEU A 122 -6.59 0.88 20.14
N GLY A 123 -6.16 -0.24 20.72
CA GLY A 123 -4.78 -0.73 20.62
C GLY A 123 -4.35 -0.99 19.18
N GLU A 124 -5.20 -1.61 18.35
CA GLU A 124 -4.93 -1.81 16.93
C GLU A 124 -4.78 -0.49 16.17
N ILE A 125 -5.60 0.53 16.48
CA ILE A 125 -5.49 1.87 15.88
C ILE A 125 -4.10 2.45 16.14
N ASN A 126 -3.64 2.39 17.40
CA ASN A 126 -2.33 2.88 17.81
C ASN A 126 -1.20 2.08 17.17
N LEU A 127 -1.33 0.75 17.10
CA LEU A 127 -0.35 -0.12 16.44
C LEU A 127 -0.18 0.26 14.97
N TYR A 128 -1.28 0.41 14.23
CA TYR A 128 -1.19 0.82 12.82
C TYR A 128 -0.60 2.21 12.64
N GLU A 129 -0.89 3.14 13.56
CA GLU A 129 -0.28 4.46 13.57
C GLU A 129 1.24 4.39 13.76
N GLN A 130 1.69 3.62 14.75
CA GLN A 130 3.12 3.41 14.98
C GLN A 130 3.79 2.72 13.77
N SER A 131 3.20 1.65 13.23
CA SER A 131 3.76 0.95 12.07
C SER A 131 3.89 1.86 10.84
N MET A 132 2.95 2.79 10.63
CA MET A 132 3.07 3.78 9.55
C MET A 132 4.24 4.74 9.78
N HIS A 133 4.45 5.23 11.00
CA HIS A 133 5.57 6.12 11.32
C HIS A 133 6.92 5.40 11.18
N GLU A 134 7.03 4.16 11.66
CA GLU A 134 8.24 3.34 11.51
C GLU A 134 8.56 3.08 10.03
N CYS A 135 7.53 2.85 9.22
CA CYS A 135 7.66 2.70 7.78
C CYS A 135 8.11 3.99 7.08
N GLU A 136 7.58 5.14 7.49
CA GLU A 136 8.01 6.44 6.98
C GLU A 136 9.48 6.73 7.35
N ALA A 137 9.90 6.38 8.57
CA ALA A 137 11.28 6.50 8.99
C ALA A 137 12.22 5.57 8.19
N GLN A 138 11.79 4.34 7.91
CA GLN A 138 12.54 3.42 7.04
C GLN A 138 12.67 3.98 5.61
N LEU A 139 11.58 4.49 5.02
CA LEU A 139 11.62 5.12 3.71
C LEU A 139 12.56 6.33 3.68
N ALA A 140 12.52 7.17 4.73
CA ALA A 140 13.44 8.29 4.86
C ALA A 140 14.91 7.84 4.92
N GLY A 141 15.20 6.78 5.67
CA GLY A 141 16.55 6.23 5.76
C GLY A 141 17.08 5.69 4.43
N TRP A 142 16.24 4.98 3.66
CA TRP A 142 16.64 4.42 2.36
C TRP A 142 16.92 5.49 1.31
N HIS A 143 16.27 6.65 1.42
CA HIS A 143 16.40 7.75 0.46
C HIS A 143 17.26 8.92 0.94
N ALA A 144 17.90 8.81 2.10
CA ALA A 144 18.69 9.90 2.69
C ALA A 144 19.81 10.40 1.77
N GLU A 145 20.44 9.50 1.01
CA GLU A 145 21.56 9.80 0.10
C GLU A 145 21.14 9.78 -1.39
N ASP A 146 19.84 9.67 -1.66
CA ASP A 146 19.31 9.45 -3.00
C ASP A 146 19.04 10.79 -3.71
N GLU A 147 19.94 11.18 -4.60
CA GLU A 147 19.88 12.47 -5.30
C GLU A 147 18.56 12.68 -6.07
N ILE A 148 17.99 11.61 -6.64
CA ILE A 148 16.72 11.69 -7.38
C ILE A 148 15.57 12.01 -6.42
N VAL A 149 15.51 11.30 -5.28
CA VAL A 149 14.43 11.52 -4.30
C VAL A 149 14.56 12.87 -3.63
N ARG A 150 15.78 13.33 -3.32
CA ARG A 150 16.01 14.69 -2.81
C ARG A 150 15.52 15.77 -3.78
N LYS A 151 15.89 15.67 -5.06
CA LYS A 151 15.44 16.62 -6.10
C LYS A 151 13.93 16.60 -6.28
N LEU A 152 13.29 15.43 -6.15
CA LEU A 152 11.83 15.30 -6.23
C LEU A 152 11.15 15.88 -4.98
N ASP A 153 11.73 15.70 -3.78
CA ASP A 153 11.21 16.21 -2.51
C ASP A 153 11.26 17.75 -2.42
N GLU A 154 12.21 18.38 -3.13
CA GLU A 154 12.29 19.85 -3.26
C GLU A 154 11.15 20.46 -4.09
N VAL A 155 10.41 19.65 -4.87
CA VAL A 155 9.30 20.14 -5.68
C VAL A 155 8.07 20.31 -4.81
N SER A 156 7.53 21.54 -4.77
CA SER A 156 6.31 21.85 -4.02
C SER A 156 5.17 20.89 -4.35
N GLY A 157 4.69 20.16 -3.33
CA GLY A 157 3.60 19.20 -3.45
C GLY A 157 4.05 17.75 -3.69
N ILE A 158 5.34 17.49 -3.90
CA ILE A 158 5.93 16.16 -3.98
C ILE A 158 6.75 15.96 -2.70
N GLY A 159 6.13 15.45 -1.65
CA GLY A 159 6.85 15.09 -0.43
C GLY A 159 7.55 13.73 -0.54
N LEU A 160 8.42 13.41 0.42
CA LEU A 160 9.21 12.18 0.51
C LEU A 160 8.45 10.90 0.09
N LEU A 161 7.23 10.71 0.58
CA LEU A 161 6.40 9.54 0.26
C LEU A 161 6.03 9.43 -1.22
N THR A 162 5.80 10.55 -1.87
CA THR A 162 5.50 10.61 -3.30
C THR A 162 6.78 10.49 -4.11
N ALA A 163 7.85 11.17 -3.69
CA ALA A 163 9.15 11.11 -4.33
C ALA A 163 9.72 9.68 -4.34
N SER A 164 9.68 8.98 -3.21
CA SER A 164 10.15 7.59 -3.09
C SER A 164 9.31 6.62 -3.91
N ALA A 165 7.99 6.80 -3.96
CA ALA A 165 7.09 5.95 -4.73
C ALA A 165 7.29 6.09 -6.26
N LEU A 166 7.73 7.24 -6.74
CA LEU A 166 8.04 7.44 -8.16
C LEU A 166 9.30 6.69 -8.61
N LYS A 167 10.21 6.38 -7.68
CA LYS A 167 11.46 5.65 -7.96
C LYS A 167 11.28 4.13 -7.97
N THR A 168 10.22 3.60 -7.34
CA THR A 168 9.98 2.15 -7.20
C THR A 168 9.41 1.47 -8.43
#